data_AF-A0A327J052-F1
#
_entry.id   AF-A0A327J052-F1
#
_cell.length_a   1.000
_cell.length_b   1.000
_cell.length_c   1.000
_cell.angle_alpha   90.00
_cell.angle_beta   90.00
_cell.angle_gamma   90.00
#
_symmetry.space_group_name_H-M   'P 1'
#
loop_
_entity.id
_entity.type
_entity.pdbx_description
1 polymer ?
#
loop_
_entity_poly.entity_id
_entity_poly.type
_entity_poly.pdbx_seq_one_letter_code
_entity_poly.pdbx_strand_id
1 'polypeptide(L)'
;MKKNLLNNFIEKLKEFPLWIKQVIFLHLYEDLQSLLSEDFINRKEEDLLHLYVPILSYVGKSELEERQKGFEPNMYLFMEDLDEGLSIMEIALNRFWTLEEVCKLFMTAMDADMIKAPVPVKIVAMAGFMSGRFRTGEYFKRVGKINVDQLEMTIRKQKELTAAGQKSKIAQVMIDLGYITEKDTASLITIKEEARKRFILDTSIIPEGVTANESKYVAEIEELKKQNMLLKAKLAKLLSMFKKN
;
A
#
# COMPACT_ATOMS: atom_id res chain seq x y z
N MET A 1 -15.26 9.36 10.22
CA MET A 1 -15.03 8.75 8.90
C MET A 1 -13.58 8.97 8.50
N LYS A 2 -12.71 7.96 8.65
CA LYS A 2 -11.34 7.97 8.10
C LYS A 2 -11.44 7.90 6.57
N LYS A 3 -11.87 8.99 5.92
CA LYS A 3 -11.94 9.06 4.45
C LYS A 3 -10.52 9.19 3.93
N ASN A 4 -10.06 8.10 3.32
CA ASN A 4 -8.75 7.92 2.71
C ASN A 4 -8.32 9.17 1.91
N LEU A 5 -7.28 9.85 2.40
CA LEU A 5 -6.71 11.06 1.79
C LEU A 5 -6.36 10.86 0.32
N LEU A 6 -5.92 9.65 -0.04
CA LEU A 6 -5.61 9.27 -1.41
C LEU A 6 -6.86 9.21 -2.29
N ASN A 7 -7.96 8.65 -1.79
CA ASN A 7 -9.23 8.63 -2.55
C ASN A 7 -9.72 10.04 -2.83
N ASN A 8 -9.63 10.95 -1.86
CA ASN A 8 -9.97 12.36 -2.07
C ASN A 8 -9.04 13.03 -3.12
N PHE A 9 -7.75 12.68 -3.12
CA PHE A 9 -6.81 13.17 -4.13
C PHE A 9 -7.15 12.65 -5.53
N ILE A 10 -7.45 11.35 -5.65
CA ILE A 10 -7.86 10.72 -6.92
C ILE A 10 -9.16 11.37 -7.45
N GLU A 11 -10.14 11.63 -6.59
CA GLU A 11 -11.38 12.31 -7.00
C GLU A 11 -11.09 13.73 -7.53
N LYS A 12 -10.18 14.48 -6.90
CA LYS A 12 -9.76 15.80 -7.42
C LYS A 12 -9.08 15.69 -8.79
N LEU A 13 -8.26 14.66 -9.04
CA LEU A 13 -7.65 14.45 -10.36
C LEU A 13 -8.71 14.21 -11.45
N LYS A 14 -9.86 13.59 -11.10
CA LYS A 14 -10.95 13.34 -12.05
C LYS A 14 -11.65 14.62 -12.51
N GLU A 15 -11.69 15.65 -11.65
CA GLU A 15 -12.27 16.96 -11.94
C GLU A 15 -11.47 17.76 -12.99
N PHE A 16 -10.21 17.42 -13.23
CA PHE A 16 -9.39 18.11 -14.22
C PHE A 16 -9.91 17.93 -15.65
N PRO A 17 -9.68 18.93 -16.53
CA PRO A 17 -9.98 18.82 -17.95
C PRO A 17 -9.32 17.58 -18.58
N LEU A 18 -9.96 17.01 -19.61
CA LEU A 18 -9.50 15.79 -20.28
C LEU A 18 -8.04 15.87 -20.74
N TRP A 19 -7.62 17.00 -21.31
CA TRP A 19 -6.27 17.20 -21.82
C TRP A 19 -5.22 17.18 -20.70
N ILE A 20 -5.55 17.69 -19.50
CA ILE A 20 -4.67 17.58 -18.32
C ILE A 20 -4.58 16.12 -17.86
N LYS A 21 -5.71 15.42 -17.76
CA LYS A 21 -5.74 14.01 -17.35
C LYS A 21 -4.90 13.14 -18.28
N GLN A 22 -4.95 13.40 -19.58
CA GLN A 22 -4.13 12.70 -20.58
C GLN A 22 -2.63 12.96 -20.35
N VAL A 23 -2.23 14.20 -20.07
CA VAL A 23 -0.82 14.53 -19.77
C VAL A 23 -0.35 13.84 -18.49
N ILE A 24 -1.15 13.88 -17.42
CA ILE A 24 -0.83 13.20 -16.15
C ILE A 24 -0.69 11.68 -16.37
N PHE A 25 -1.65 11.08 -17.07
CA PHE A 25 -1.60 9.66 -17.40
C PHE A 25 -0.33 9.30 -18.17
N LEU A 26 0.03 10.09 -19.20
CA LEU A 26 1.22 9.83 -20.02
C LEU A 26 2.51 9.86 -19.20
N HIS A 27 2.70 10.86 -18.35
CA HIS A 27 3.88 10.95 -17.49
C HIS A 27 3.95 9.80 -16.48
N LEU A 28 2.83 9.46 -15.84
CA LEU A 28 2.78 8.33 -14.90
C LEU A 28 3.00 6.99 -15.59
N TYR A 29 2.45 6.81 -16.80
CA TYR A 29 2.60 5.58 -17.56
C TYR A 29 4.04 5.40 -18.06
N GLU A 30 4.69 6.45 -18.57
CA GLU A 30 6.10 6.41 -18.97
C GLU A 30 7.03 6.07 -17.80
N ASP A 31 6.79 6.66 -16.62
CA ASP A 31 7.53 6.33 -15.40
C ASP A 31 7.34 4.86 -15.02
N LEU A 32 6.09 4.38 -15.00
CA LEU A 32 5.77 2.97 -14.71
C LEU A 32 6.38 2.00 -15.73
N GLN A 33 6.40 2.34 -17.02
CA GLN A 33 7.00 1.52 -18.07
C GLN A 33 8.52 1.36 -17.93
N SER A 34 9.18 2.36 -17.35
CA SER A 34 10.62 2.32 -17.06
C SER A 34 10.94 1.35 -15.92
N LEU A 35 10.00 1.16 -14.99
CA LEU A 35 10.18 0.35 -13.78
C LEU A 35 9.59 -1.07 -13.90
N LEU A 36 8.49 -1.22 -14.64
CA LEU A 36 7.64 -2.41 -14.65
C LEU A 36 7.42 -2.96 -16.06
N SER A 37 7.17 -4.27 -16.15
CA SER A 37 6.70 -4.91 -17.38
C SER A 37 5.20 -4.66 -17.59
N GLU A 38 4.76 -4.77 -18.85
CA GLU A 38 3.35 -4.57 -19.22
C GLU A 38 2.40 -5.50 -18.45
N ASP A 39 2.86 -6.70 -18.08
CA ASP A 39 2.08 -7.66 -17.30
C ASP A 39 1.82 -7.21 -15.85
N PHE A 40 2.65 -6.31 -15.32
CA PHE A 40 2.41 -5.69 -14.01
C PHE A 40 1.59 -4.41 -14.13
N ILE A 41 1.74 -3.65 -15.22
CA ILE A 41 1.01 -2.40 -15.45
C ILE A 41 -0.45 -2.68 -15.82
N ASN A 42 -0.70 -3.60 -16.75
CA ASN A 42 -2.03 -3.88 -17.30
C ASN A 42 -2.82 -4.92 -16.51
N ARG A 43 -2.62 -4.97 -15.19
CA ARG A 43 -3.38 -5.87 -14.32
C ARG A 43 -4.82 -5.41 -14.18
N LYS A 44 -5.73 -6.38 -14.14
CA LYS A 44 -7.11 -6.12 -13.77
C LYS A 44 -7.18 -5.70 -12.30
N GLU A 45 -8.17 -4.88 -11.99
CA GLU A 45 -8.44 -4.40 -10.64
C GLU A 45 -8.58 -5.53 -9.61
N GLU A 46 -9.29 -6.60 -9.99
CA GLU A 46 -9.49 -7.81 -9.17
C GLU A 46 -8.19 -8.57 -8.81
N ASP A 47 -7.11 -8.30 -9.55
CA ASP A 47 -5.79 -8.92 -9.37
C ASP A 47 -4.80 -8.01 -8.61
N LEU A 48 -5.20 -6.78 -8.25
CA LEU A 48 -4.37 -5.80 -7.56
C LEU A 48 -4.50 -5.96 -6.03
N LEU A 49 -3.43 -6.45 -5.41
CA LEU A 49 -3.35 -6.63 -3.95
C LEU A 49 -3.74 -5.38 -3.16
N HIS A 50 -3.25 -4.21 -3.58
CA HIS A 50 -3.49 -2.95 -2.88
C HIS A 50 -4.97 -2.58 -2.79
N LEU A 51 -5.78 -2.94 -3.80
CA LEU A 51 -7.21 -2.62 -3.85
C LEU A 51 -8.08 -3.72 -3.24
N TYR A 52 -7.50 -4.88 -2.89
CA TYR A 52 -8.24 -5.97 -2.31
C TYR A 52 -8.77 -5.59 -0.92
N VAL A 53 -10.07 -5.88 -0.68
CA VAL A 53 -10.75 -5.70 0.61
C VAL A 53 -10.93 -7.07 1.25
N PRO A 54 -10.10 -7.44 2.25
CA PRO A 54 -10.26 -8.70 2.96
C PRO A 54 -11.53 -8.66 3.83
N ILE A 55 -12.18 -9.81 3.97
CA ILE A 55 -13.37 -9.95 4.82
C ILE A 55 -13.05 -10.93 5.94
N LEU A 56 -13.33 -10.57 7.19
CA LEU A 56 -13.19 -11.49 8.32
C LEU A 56 -14.13 -12.69 8.16
N SER A 57 -13.60 -13.88 8.42
CA SER A 57 -14.39 -15.10 8.59
C SER A 57 -15.15 -15.08 9.92
N TYR A 58 -16.02 -16.06 10.15
CA TYR A 58 -16.63 -16.24 11.48
C TYR A 58 -15.56 -16.41 12.57
N VAL A 59 -14.52 -17.21 12.29
CA VAL A 59 -13.38 -17.42 13.21
C VAL A 59 -12.66 -16.09 13.50
N GLY A 60 -12.45 -15.27 12.47
CA GLY A 60 -11.81 -13.95 12.63
C GLY A 60 -12.65 -12.99 13.47
N LYS A 61 -13.98 -12.99 13.30
CA LYS A 61 -14.89 -12.16 14.10
C LYS A 61 -14.93 -12.59 15.57
N SER A 62 -15.08 -13.89 15.83
CA SER A 62 -15.04 -14.41 17.20
C SER A 62 -13.71 -14.11 17.89
N GLU A 63 -12.59 -14.26 17.18
CA GLU A 63 -11.28 -13.92 17.75
C GLU A 63 -11.13 -12.42 18.05
N LEU A 64 -11.67 -11.54 17.20
CA LEU A 64 -11.62 -10.10 17.43
C LEU A 64 -12.38 -9.69 18.71
N GLU A 65 -13.52 -10.34 18.99
CA GLU A 65 -14.34 -10.12 20.17
C GLU A 65 -13.73 -10.74 21.44
N GLU A 66 -13.35 -12.01 21.37
CA GLU A 66 -12.96 -12.81 22.54
C GLU A 66 -11.48 -12.72 22.87
N ARG A 67 -10.62 -12.40 21.88
CA ARG A 67 -9.16 -12.27 21.97
C ARG A 67 -8.44 -13.45 22.63
N GLN A 68 -9.01 -14.66 22.51
CA GLN A 68 -8.54 -15.84 23.23
C GLN A 68 -7.17 -16.34 22.76
N LYS A 69 -6.84 -16.19 21.48
CA LYS A 69 -5.55 -16.65 20.95
C LYS A 69 -4.39 -15.71 21.29
N GLY A 70 -4.69 -14.50 21.78
CA GLY A 70 -3.65 -13.60 22.31
C GLY A 70 -2.65 -13.15 21.26
N PHE A 71 -3.10 -12.89 20.01
CA PHE A 71 -2.23 -12.36 18.95
C PHE A 71 -1.56 -11.04 19.33
N GLU A 72 -0.52 -10.65 18.59
CA GLU A 72 0.12 -9.35 18.80
C GLU A 72 -0.85 -8.18 18.55
N PRO A 73 -0.66 -7.02 19.22
CA PRO A 73 -1.57 -5.88 19.11
C PRO A 73 -1.84 -5.44 17.66
N ASN A 74 -0.83 -5.45 16.80
CA ASN A 74 -0.97 -5.07 15.39
C ASN A 74 -1.91 -6.00 14.61
N MET A 75 -2.04 -7.27 15.00
CA MET A 75 -3.01 -8.18 14.39
C MET A 75 -4.44 -7.77 14.73
N TYR A 76 -4.72 -7.39 15.98
CA TYR A 76 -6.05 -6.90 16.35
C TYR A 76 -6.37 -5.59 15.66
N LEU A 77 -5.43 -4.64 15.58
CA LEU A 77 -5.61 -3.40 14.83
C LEU A 77 -5.89 -3.67 13.34
N PHE A 78 -5.20 -4.64 12.75
CA PHE A 78 -5.46 -5.09 11.38
C PHE A 78 -6.86 -5.67 11.24
N MET A 79 -7.29 -6.56 12.15
CA MET A 79 -8.64 -7.15 12.12
C MET A 79 -9.75 -6.12 12.33
N GLU A 80 -9.55 -5.12 13.20
CA GLU A 80 -10.47 -3.99 13.34
C GLU A 80 -10.64 -3.26 12.00
N ASP A 81 -9.53 -2.99 11.30
CA ASP A 81 -9.58 -2.35 9.99
C ASP A 81 -10.25 -3.24 8.91
N LEU A 82 -10.14 -4.58 9.02
CA LEU A 82 -10.87 -5.50 8.15
C LEU A 82 -12.38 -5.49 8.40
N ASP A 83 -12.80 -5.40 9.67
CA ASP A 83 -14.22 -5.31 10.02
C ASP A 83 -14.84 -3.97 9.61
N GLU A 84 -14.03 -2.89 9.59
CA GLU A 84 -14.38 -1.60 8.98
C GLU A 84 -14.49 -1.66 7.44
N GLY A 85 -14.09 -2.77 6.81
CA GLY A 85 -14.17 -2.98 5.37
C GLY A 85 -13.09 -2.24 4.56
N LEU A 86 -11.93 -2.01 5.16
CA LEU A 86 -10.82 -1.30 4.50
C LEU A 86 -10.03 -2.21 3.54
N SER A 87 -9.60 -1.63 2.42
CA SER A 87 -8.65 -2.27 1.50
C SER A 87 -7.23 -2.38 2.09
N ILE A 88 -6.41 -3.29 1.56
CA ILE A 88 -5.00 -3.43 1.97
C ILE A 88 -4.24 -2.10 1.92
N MET A 89 -4.47 -1.29 0.89
CA MET A 89 -3.90 0.04 0.77
C MET A 89 -4.39 0.98 1.88
N GLU A 90 -5.70 1.02 2.13
CA GLU A 90 -6.27 1.88 3.18
C GLU A 90 -5.74 1.55 4.56
N ILE A 91 -5.56 0.26 4.85
CA ILE A 91 -4.96 -0.22 6.09
C ILE A 91 -3.53 0.31 6.22
N ALA A 92 -2.71 0.13 5.17
CA ALA A 92 -1.32 0.61 5.16
C ALA A 92 -1.25 2.12 5.42
N LEU A 93 -2.11 2.89 4.75
CA LEU A 93 -2.16 4.35 4.86
C LEU A 93 -2.65 4.81 6.24
N ASN A 94 -3.75 4.24 6.74
CA ASN A 94 -4.37 4.66 8.00
C ASN A 94 -3.50 4.34 9.22
N ARG A 95 -2.71 3.27 9.15
CA ARG A 95 -1.82 2.82 10.24
C ARG A 95 -0.36 3.25 10.06
N PHE A 96 -0.04 3.94 8.97
CA PHE A 96 1.32 4.31 8.59
C PHE A 96 2.27 3.10 8.52
N TRP A 97 1.72 1.97 8.11
CA TRP A 97 2.47 0.72 7.89
C TRP A 97 2.97 0.66 6.44
N THR A 98 4.08 -0.03 6.26
CA THR A 98 4.56 -0.44 4.95
C THR A 98 3.64 -1.52 4.39
N LEU A 99 3.58 -1.64 3.07
CA LEU A 99 2.82 -2.70 2.45
C LEU A 99 3.36 -4.09 2.83
N GLU A 100 4.67 -4.24 3.00
CA GLU A 100 5.28 -5.49 3.49
C GLU A 100 4.72 -5.90 4.87
N GLU A 101 4.58 -4.95 5.80
CA GLU A 101 3.99 -5.21 7.14
C GLU A 101 2.54 -5.67 7.03
N VAL A 102 1.73 -4.98 6.22
CA VAL A 102 0.32 -5.37 5.99
C VAL A 102 0.24 -6.76 5.35
N CYS A 103 1.11 -7.08 4.39
CA CYS A 103 1.17 -8.41 3.78
C CYS A 103 1.51 -9.51 4.79
N LYS A 104 2.42 -9.24 5.75
CA LYS A 104 2.75 -10.20 6.81
C LYS A 104 1.56 -10.46 7.73
N LEU A 105 0.82 -9.42 8.11
CA LEU A 105 -0.40 -9.54 8.91
C LEU A 105 -1.48 -10.29 8.14
N PHE A 106 -1.71 -9.91 6.87
CA PHE A 106 -2.66 -10.58 5.99
C PHE A 106 -2.38 -12.08 5.84
N MET A 107 -1.14 -12.46 5.54
CA MET A 107 -0.77 -13.87 5.39
C MET A 107 -0.90 -14.64 6.70
N THR A 108 -0.62 -14.01 7.84
CA THR A 108 -0.79 -14.64 9.17
C THR A 108 -2.28 -14.81 9.50
N ALA A 109 -3.12 -13.85 9.14
CA ALA A 109 -4.57 -13.96 9.28
C ALA A 109 -5.17 -15.03 8.37
N MET A 110 -4.61 -15.21 7.16
CA MET A 110 -5.00 -16.32 6.29
C MET A 110 -4.66 -17.68 6.88
N ASP A 111 -3.45 -17.87 7.43
CA ASP A 111 -3.06 -19.15 8.05
C ASP A 111 -3.93 -19.52 9.25
N ALA A 112 -4.44 -18.52 9.96
CA ALA A 112 -5.30 -18.70 11.14
C ALA A 112 -6.80 -18.81 10.78
N ASP A 113 -7.13 -18.98 9.50
CA ASP A 113 -8.50 -19.05 8.96
C ASP A 113 -9.38 -17.82 9.32
N MET A 114 -8.75 -16.67 9.61
CA MET A 114 -9.44 -15.44 10.02
C MET A 114 -9.98 -14.64 8.83
N ILE A 115 -9.54 -14.95 7.61
CA ILE A 115 -10.01 -14.32 6.38
C ILE A 115 -10.94 -15.27 5.62
N LYS A 116 -12.08 -14.74 5.17
CA LYS A 116 -13.09 -15.50 4.42
C LYS A 116 -12.56 -15.95 3.06
N ALA A 117 -12.60 -17.25 2.81
CA ALA A 117 -12.31 -17.85 1.51
C ALA A 117 -13.51 -17.78 0.54
N PRO A 118 -13.29 -17.85 -0.79
CA PRO A 118 -11.99 -17.92 -1.46
C PRO A 118 -11.34 -16.53 -1.64
N VAL A 119 -10.03 -16.47 -1.43
CA VAL A 119 -9.20 -15.31 -1.79
C VAL A 119 -8.61 -15.54 -3.19
N PRO A 120 -8.61 -14.54 -4.10
CA PRO A 120 -8.06 -14.72 -5.43
C PRO A 120 -6.57 -15.11 -5.39
N VAL A 121 -6.18 -16.10 -6.22
CA VAL A 121 -4.84 -16.71 -6.16
C VAL A 121 -3.73 -15.70 -6.40
N LYS A 122 -3.94 -14.72 -7.30
CA LYS A 122 -2.95 -13.67 -7.61
C LYS A 122 -2.73 -12.71 -6.44
N ILE A 123 -3.76 -12.45 -5.63
CA ILE A 123 -3.67 -11.65 -4.40
C ILE A 123 -2.82 -12.39 -3.37
N VAL A 124 -3.12 -13.66 -3.13
CA VAL A 124 -2.34 -14.52 -2.23
C VAL A 124 -0.88 -14.62 -2.70
N ALA A 125 -0.66 -14.82 -3.99
CA ALA A 125 0.67 -14.91 -4.58
C ALA A 125 1.49 -13.64 -4.33
N MET A 126 0.91 -12.46 -4.59
CA MET A 126 1.58 -11.19 -4.36
C MET A 126 1.85 -10.95 -2.87
N ALA A 127 0.84 -11.14 -2.01
CA ALA A 127 0.99 -10.92 -0.57
C ALA A 127 2.06 -11.85 0.04
N GLY A 128 2.04 -13.12 -0.33
CA GLY A 128 3.05 -14.08 0.15
C GLY A 128 4.45 -13.78 -0.37
N PHE A 129 4.60 -13.24 -1.59
CA PHE A 129 5.89 -12.82 -2.10
C PHE A 129 6.43 -11.57 -1.38
N MET A 130 5.57 -10.56 -1.19
CA MET A 130 5.89 -9.32 -0.48
C MET A 130 6.23 -9.59 0.99
N SER A 131 5.48 -10.47 1.67
CA SER A 131 5.75 -10.86 3.05
C SER A 131 7.02 -11.72 3.20
N GLY A 132 7.63 -12.15 2.10
CA GLY A 132 8.82 -13.00 2.07
C GLY A 132 8.56 -14.50 2.26
N ARG A 133 7.29 -14.92 2.28
CA ARG A 133 6.91 -16.33 2.46
C ARG A 133 7.05 -17.14 1.16
N PHE A 134 6.75 -16.52 0.02
CA PHE A 134 6.88 -17.17 -1.29
C PHE A 134 8.18 -16.77 -1.97
N ARG A 135 8.84 -17.75 -2.58
CA ARG A 135 9.99 -17.53 -3.46
C ARG A 135 9.52 -17.16 -4.86
N THR A 136 10.41 -16.57 -5.66
CA THR A 136 10.13 -16.13 -7.04
C THR A 136 9.48 -17.22 -7.90
N GLY A 137 9.97 -18.46 -7.85
CA GLY A 137 9.39 -19.57 -8.62
C GLY A 137 7.97 -19.95 -8.17
N GLU A 138 7.69 -19.89 -6.86
CA GLU A 138 6.37 -20.16 -6.33
C GLU A 138 5.36 -19.08 -6.73
N TYR A 139 5.79 -17.81 -6.71
CA TYR A 139 4.99 -16.69 -7.19
C TYR A 139 4.58 -16.90 -8.66
N PHE A 140 5.54 -17.15 -9.56
CA PHE A 140 5.24 -17.33 -10.99
C PHE A 140 4.35 -18.55 -11.26
N LYS A 141 4.51 -19.63 -10.47
CA LYS A 141 3.62 -20.78 -10.53
C LYS A 141 2.18 -20.39 -10.15
N ARG A 142 2.00 -19.71 -9.01
CA ARG A 142 0.67 -19.35 -8.51
C ARG A 142 -0.06 -18.35 -9.44
N VAL A 143 0.68 -17.45 -10.07
CA VAL A 143 0.13 -16.49 -11.04
C VAL A 143 -0.15 -17.15 -12.41
N GLY A 144 0.29 -18.39 -12.62
CA GLY A 144 0.06 -19.16 -13.85
C GLY A 144 1.04 -18.84 -14.99
N LYS A 145 2.14 -18.12 -14.72
CA LYS A 145 3.19 -17.88 -15.72
C LYS A 145 4.03 -19.12 -16.02
N ILE A 146 4.17 -19.99 -15.02
CA ILE A 146 4.84 -21.29 -15.18
C ILE A 146 3.98 -22.40 -14.60
N ASN A 147 4.15 -23.62 -15.10
CA ASN A 147 3.52 -24.81 -14.55
C ASN A 147 4.47 -25.59 -13.62
N VAL A 148 3.98 -26.70 -13.06
CA VAL A 148 4.76 -27.53 -12.13
C VAL A 148 5.98 -28.15 -12.81
N ASP A 149 5.82 -28.67 -14.03
CA ASP A 149 6.89 -29.32 -14.78
C ASP A 149 8.03 -28.35 -15.11
N GLN A 150 7.70 -27.12 -15.52
CA GLN A 150 8.66 -26.04 -15.77
C GLN A 150 9.41 -25.65 -14.49
N LEU A 151 8.73 -25.62 -13.34
CA LEU A 151 9.37 -25.36 -12.05
C LEU A 151 10.31 -26.52 -11.66
N GLU A 152 9.90 -27.77 -11.85
CA GLU A 152 10.75 -28.94 -11.58
C GLU A 152 11.98 -29.00 -12.48
N MET A 153 11.82 -28.73 -13.78
CA MET A 153 12.93 -28.61 -14.73
C MET A 153 13.91 -27.52 -14.31
N THR A 154 13.39 -26.37 -13.87
CA THR A 154 14.22 -25.26 -13.36
C THR A 154 15.04 -25.71 -12.15
N ILE A 155 14.42 -26.38 -11.19
CA ILE A 155 15.10 -26.88 -9.98
C ILE A 155 16.16 -27.92 -10.35
N ARG A 156 15.86 -28.82 -11.27
CA ARG A 156 16.81 -29.83 -11.75
C ARG A 156 18.03 -29.18 -12.41
N LYS A 157 17.81 -28.25 -13.35
CA LYS A 157 18.90 -27.53 -14.02
C LYS A 157 19.72 -26.69 -13.03
N GLN A 158 19.08 -26.08 -12.03
CA GLN A 158 19.78 -25.38 -10.97
C GLN A 158 20.70 -26.31 -10.16
N LYS A 159 20.24 -27.53 -9.82
CA LYS A 159 21.05 -28.53 -9.11
C LYS A 159 22.23 -29.00 -9.96
N GLU A 160 22.02 -29.24 -11.26
CA GLU A 160 23.08 -29.62 -12.20
C GLU A 160 24.17 -28.52 -12.29
N LEU A 161 23.78 -27.26 -12.44
CA LEU A 161 24.71 -26.12 -12.46
C LEU A 161 25.47 -25.98 -11.13
N THR A 162 24.77 -26.15 -10.01
CA THR A 162 25.39 -26.09 -8.68
C THR A 162 26.40 -27.23 -8.49
N ALA A 163 26.09 -28.43 -8.97
CA ALA A 163 27.01 -29.58 -8.95
C ALA A 163 28.24 -29.35 -9.85
N ALA A 164 28.09 -28.58 -10.93
CA ALA A 164 29.19 -28.12 -11.78
C ALA A 164 29.98 -26.92 -11.19
N GLY A 165 29.67 -26.48 -9.95
CA GLY A 165 30.35 -25.37 -9.27
C GLY A 165 29.82 -23.97 -9.65
N GLN A 166 28.80 -23.89 -10.50
CA GLN A 166 28.21 -22.63 -10.91
C GLN A 166 27.02 -22.27 -10.00
N LYS A 167 27.17 -21.19 -9.22
CA LYS A 167 26.07 -20.65 -8.40
C LYS A 167 25.10 -19.88 -9.28
N SER A 168 23.92 -20.46 -9.52
CA SER A 168 22.85 -19.80 -10.28
C SER A 168 21.61 -19.55 -9.42
N LYS A 169 21.06 -18.34 -9.48
CA LYS A 169 19.76 -18.00 -8.85
C LYS A 169 18.63 -18.66 -9.64
N ILE A 170 17.57 -19.10 -8.96
CA ILE A 170 16.45 -19.79 -9.60
C ILE A 170 15.78 -18.92 -10.69
N ALA A 171 15.70 -17.61 -10.48
CA ALA A 171 15.19 -16.66 -11.46
C ALA A 171 16.05 -16.61 -12.74
N GLN A 172 17.38 -16.65 -12.60
CA GLN A 172 18.28 -16.69 -13.76
C GLN A 172 18.06 -17.96 -14.57
N VAL A 173 17.95 -19.11 -13.90
CA VAL A 173 17.70 -20.39 -14.58
C VAL A 173 16.36 -20.39 -15.31
N MET A 174 15.32 -19.75 -14.76
CA MET A 174 14.02 -19.60 -15.43
C MET A 174 14.10 -18.67 -16.66
N ILE A 175 14.91 -17.61 -16.60
CA ILE A 175 15.18 -16.72 -17.74
C ILE A 175 15.93 -17.49 -18.83
N ASP A 176 16.99 -18.24 -18.46
CA ASP A 176 17.80 -19.03 -19.39
C ASP A 176 16.99 -20.15 -20.06
N LEU A 177 15.92 -20.63 -19.41
CA LEU A 177 14.97 -21.61 -19.96
C LEU A 177 13.85 -20.97 -20.78
N GLY A 178 13.77 -19.63 -20.84
CA GLY A 178 12.76 -18.89 -21.59
C GLY A 178 11.36 -18.91 -20.97
N TYR A 179 11.24 -19.24 -19.69
CA TYR A 179 9.93 -19.32 -19.01
C TYR A 179 9.43 -17.95 -18.53
N ILE A 180 10.35 -17.06 -18.19
CA ILE A 180 10.06 -15.70 -17.72
C ILE A 180 11.05 -14.73 -18.35
N THR A 181 10.67 -13.45 -18.40
CA THR A 181 11.58 -12.41 -18.87
C THR A 181 12.40 -11.82 -17.72
N GLU A 182 13.56 -11.24 -18.06
CA GLU A 182 14.35 -10.47 -17.11
C GLU A 182 13.55 -9.27 -16.58
N LYS A 183 12.80 -8.59 -17.46
CA LYS A 183 11.94 -7.46 -17.08
C LYS A 183 10.88 -7.86 -16.06
N ASP A 184 10.24 -9.02 -16.18
CA ASP A 184 9.26 -9.51 -15.21
C ASP A 184 9.88 -9.77 -13.82
N THR A 185 11.08 -10.33 -13.80
CA THR A 185 11.80 -10.61 -12.55
C THR A 185 12.24 -9.30 -11.90
N ALA A 186 12.76 -8.36 -12.68
CA ALA A 186 13.16 -7.03 -12.22
C ALA A 186 11.94 -6.29 -11.64
N SER A 187 10.82 -6.25 -12.37
CA SER A 187 9.56 -5.62 -11.93
C SER A 187 9.10 -6.17 -10.58
N LEU A 188 9.15 -7.50 -10.42
CA LEU A 188 8.74 -8.16 -9.18
C LEU A 188 9.65 -7.79 -7.99
N ILE A 189 10.96 -7.67 -8.23
CA ILE A 189 11.93 -7.23 -7.21
C ILE A 189 11.70 -5.76 -6.86
N THR A 190 11.57 -4.88 -7.85
CA THR A 190 11.29 -3.45 -7.67
C THR A 190 10.04 -3.23 -6.82
N ILE A 191 8.94 -3.92 -7.15
CA ILE A 191 7.70 -3.85 -6.36
C ILE A 191 7.92 -4.27 -4.90
N LYS A 192 8.72 -5.31 -4.67
CA LYS A 192 9.03 -5.78 -3.32
C LYS A 192 9.89 -4.79 -2.53
N GLU A 193 10.82 -4.12 -3.20
CA GLU A 193 11.65 -3.08 -2.57
C GLU A 193 10.82 -1.84 -2.24
N GLU A 194 9.95 -1.39 -3.15
CA GLU A 194 9.03 -0.27 -2.93
C GLU A 194 8.01 -0.57 -1.83
N ALA A 195 7.56 -1.82 -1.69
CA ALA A 195 6.62 -2.24 -0.64
C ALA A 195 7.15 -2.03 0.80
N ARG A 196 8.47 -1.80 0.96
CA ARG A 196 9.13 -1.48 2.24
C ARG A 196 9.10 0.00 2.60
N LYS A 197 8.77 0.85 1.64
CA LYS A 197 8.69 2.29 1.87
C LYS A 197 7.33 2.62 2.45
N ARG A 198 7.30 3.52 3.43
CA ARG A 198 6.04 4.10 3.91
C ARG A 198 5.61 5.18 2.93
N PHE A 199 4.31 5.22 2.66
CA PHE A 199 3.74 6.33 1.92
C PHE A 199 3.69 7.57 2.83
N ILE A 200 4.31 8.66 2.39
CA ILE A 200 4.26 9.97 3.04
C ILE A 200 3.75 10.93 1.98
N LEU A 201 2.53 11.46 2.17
CA LEU A 201 2.07 12.58 1.36
C LEU A 201 2.62 13.86 1.97
N ASP A 202 3.70 14.38 1.39
CA ASP A 202 4.23 15.68 1.78
C ASP A 202 3.31 16.78 1.25
N THR A 203 2.60 17.44 2.16
CA THR A 203 1.67 18.51 1.84
C THR A 203 2.36 19.75 1.27
N SER A 204 3.69 19.87 1.39
CA SER A 204 4.48 20.95 0.78
C SER A 204 4.68 20.80 -0.73
N ILE A 205 4.45 19.60 -1.27
CA ILE A 205 4.56 19.31 -2.71
C ILE A 205 3.26 19.67 -3.45
N ILE A 206 2.16 19.88 -2.72
CA ILE A 206 0.92 20.41 -3.30
C ILE A 206 1.23 21.85 -3.73
N PRO A 207 1.20 22.18 -5.03
CA PRO A 207 1.46 23.54 -5.47
C PRO A 207 0.47 24.48 -4.76
N GLU A 208 0.98 25.58 -4.20
CA GLU A 208 0.22 26.61 -3.46
C GLU A 208 -0.98 27.21 -4.25
N GLY A 209 -1.18 26.80 -5.52
CA GLY A 209 -2.32 27.18 -6.36
C GLY A 209 -3.52 26.21 -6.38
N VAL A 210 -3.50 25.07 -5.65
CA VAL A 210 -4.59 24.06 -5.70
C VAL A 210 -5.58 24.17 -4.51
N THR A 211 -5.36 25.11 -3.59
CA THR A 211 -6.26 25.39 -2.47
C THR A 211 -7.25 26.49 -2.85
N ALA A 212 -8.34 26.11 -3.52
CA ALA A 212 -9.48 27.01 -3.80
C ALA A 212 -10.20 27.57 -2.54
N ASN A 213 -9.61 27.48 -1.33
CA ASN A 213 -10.18 27.97 -0.08
C ASN A 213 -9.16 28.67 0.86
N GLU A 214 -7.92 28.93 0.44
CA GLU A 214 -6.96 29.65 1.30
C GLU A 214 -7.45 31.06 1.67
N SER A 215 -8.17 31.74 0.79
CA SER A 215 -8.70 33.09 1.07
C SER A 215 -9.64 33.12 2.28
N LYS A 216 -10.42 32.06 2.52
CA LYS A 216 -11.38 31.99 3.62
C LYS A 216 -10.67 31.71 4.95
N TYR A 217 -9.71 30.79 4.96
CA TYR A 217 -8.93 30.47 6.16
C TYR A 217 -7.93 31.57 6.52
N VAL A 218 -7.33 32.24 5.54
CA VAL A 218 -6.45 33.40 5.79
C VAL A 218 -7.24 34.55 6.40
N ALA A 219 -8.45 34.84 5.89
CA ALA A 219 -9.31 35.86 6.47
C ALA A 219 -9.75 35.52 7.91
N GLU A 220 -10.06 34.26 8.18
CA GLU A 220 -10.43 33.79 9.52
C GLU A 220 -9.24 33.84 10.51
N ILE A 221 -8.04 33.51 10.04
CA ILE A 221 -6.79 33.63 10.83
C ILE A 221 -6.47 35.10 11.15
N GLU A 222 -6.67 36.02 10.20
CA GLU A 222 -6.48 37.45 10.45
C GLU A 222 -7.49 38.02 11.45
N GLU A 223 -8.76 37.61 11.34
CA GLU A 223 -9.82 38.03 12.26
C GLU A 223 -9.55 37.50 13.68
N LEU A 224 -9.16 36.23 13.82
CA LEU A 224 -8.78 35.64 15.10
C LEU A 224 -7.57 36.34 15.72
N LYS A 225 -6.57 36.75 14.92
CA LYS A 225 -5.42 37.53 15.39
C LYS A 225 -5.84 38.90 15.91
N LYS A 226 -6.75 39.60 15.22
CA LYS A 226 -7.30 40.90 15.67
C LYS A 226 -8.05 40.75 17.00
N GLN A 227 -8.91 39.74 17.11
CA GLN A 227 -9.65 39.48 18.35
C GLN A 227 -8.72 39.16 19.52
N ASN A 228 -7.66 38.40 19.29
CA ASN A 228 -6.66 38.09 20.32
C ASN A 228 -5.87 39.33 20.78
N MET A 229 -5.52 40.25 19.88
CA MET A 229 -4.93 41.54 20.26
C MET A 229 -5.88 42.38 21.10
N LEU A 230 -7.14 42.48 20.71
CA LEU A 230 -8.17 43.21 21.45
C LEU A 230 -8.39 42.64 22.85
N LEU A 231 -8.42 41.31 22.97
CA LEU A 231 -8.52 40.62 24.26
C LEU A 231 -7.30 40.89 25.14
N LYS A 232 -6.08 40.81 24.58
CA LYS A 232 -4.84 41.13 25.32
C LYS A 232 -4.82 42.59 25.79
N ALA A 233 -5.27 43.53 24.97
CA ALA A 233 -5.36 44.94 25.35
C ALA A 233 -6.39 45.18 26.48
N LYS A 234 -7.55 44.52 26.41
CA LYS A 234 -8.57 44.57 27.48
C LYS A 234 -8.05 43.95 28.79
N LEU A 235 -7.38 42.81 28.71
CA LEU A 235 -6.73 42.15 29.86
C LEU A 235 -5.66 43.05 30.48
N ALA A 236 -4.80 43.68 29.68
CA ALA A 236 -3.79 44.61 30.15
C ALA A 236 -4.41 45.84 30.85
N LYS A 237 -5.53 46.35 30.33
CA LYS A 237 -6.28 47.46 30.94
C LYS A 237 -6.97 47.06 32.25
N LEU A 238 -7.49 45.84 32.34
CA LEU A 238 -8.03 45.29 33.60
C LEU A 238 -6.91 45.10 34.63
N LEU A 239 -5.78 44.51 34.24
CA LEU A 239 -4.61 44.32 35.09
C LEU A 239 -4.02 45.64 35.60
N SER A 240 -4.04 46.70 34.80
CA SER A 240 -3.59 48.04 35.23
C SER A 240 -4.57 48.74 36.17
N MET A 241 -5.87 48.43 36.11
CA MET A 241 -6.86 48.85 37.10
C MET A 241 -6.70 48.10 38.43
N PHE A 242 -6.37 46.81 38.40
CA PHE A 242 -6.09 46.02 39.62
C PHE A 242 -4.76 46.37 40.30
N LYS A 243 -3.78 46.92 39.56
CA LYS A 243 -2.50 47.40 40.13
C LYS A 243 -2.56 48.80 40.77
N LYS A 244 -3.71 49.49 40.70
CA LYS A 244 -3.92 50.83 41.29
C LYS A 244 -4.72 50.82 42.61
N ASN A 245 -5.08 49.63 43.10
CA ASN A 245 -5.47 49.38 44.50
C ASN A 245 -4.29 48.74 45.22
#